data_AF-C9N0K3-F1
#
_entry.id   AF-C9N0K3-F1
#
_cell.length_a   1.000
_cell.length_b   1.000
_cell.length_c   1.000
_cell.angle_alpha   90.00
_cell.angle_beta   90.00
_cell.angle_gamma   90.00
#
_symmetry.space_group_name_H-M   'P 1'
#
loop_
_entity.id
_entity.type
_entity.pdbx_description
1 polymer ?
#
loop_
_entity_poly.entity_id
_entity_poly.type
_entity_poly.pdbx_seq_one_letter_code
_entity_poly.pdbx_strand_id
1 'polypeptide(L)'
;MKKLAEIDYSKYDKIIFAYENSGESKSLSEIIEKGDKDILYIIGPEGGITQEEVDFLKNNKAMEISLGKRILRAETAAIVVCGIIANFYM
;
A
#
# COMPACT_ATOMS: atom_id res chain seq x y z
N MET A 1 -14.51 3.76 -3.67
CA MET A 1 -14.26 4.81 -4.69
C MET A 1 -14.24 6.26 -4.18
N LYS A 2 -15.35 6.87 -3.67
CA LYS A 2 -15.36 8.33 -3.33
C LYS A 2 -14.15 8.79 -2.49
N LYS A 3 -13.82 8.04 -1.43
CA LYS A 3 -12.70 8.36 -0.54
C LYS A 3 -11.31 8.29 -1.20
N LEU A 4 -11.10 7.39 -2.17
CA LEU A 4 -9.81 7.29 -2.87
C LEU A 4 -9.61 8.48 -3.83
N ALA A 5 -10.70 8.93 -4.48
CA ALA A 5 -10.65 10.06 -5.40
C ALA A 5 -10.43 11.42 -4.71
N GLU A 6 -10.66 11.51 -3.40
CA GLU A 6 -10.48 12.74 -2.61
C GLU A 6 -9.02 12.92 -2.13
N ILE A 7 -8.16 11.91 -2.29
CA ILE A 7 -6.77 11.96 -1.88
C ILE A 7 -5.96 12.76 -2.90
N ASP A 8 -5.21 13.76 -2.42
CA ASP A 8 -4.21 14.44 -3.22
C ASP A 8 -2.91 13.63 -3.24
N TYR A 9 -2.81 12.72 -4.21
CA TYR A 9 -1.67 11.82 -4.38
C TYR A 9 -0.35 12.55 -4.69
N SER A 10 -0.40 13.81 -5.13
CA SER A 10 0.82 14.59 -5.47
C SER A 10 1.66 14.97 -4.26
N LYS A 11 1.12 14.83 -3.05
CA LYS A 11 1.79 15.16 -1.77
C LYS A 11 2.71 14.06 -1.25
N TYR A 12 2.70 12.88 -1.85
CA TYR A 12 3.40 11.72 -1.34
C TYR A 12 4.54 11.32 -2.28
N ASP A 13 5.71 11.05 -1.70
CA ASP A 13 6.88 10.55 -2.42
C ASP A 13 6.63 9.12 -2.92
N LYS A 14 5.96 8.31 -2.08
CA LYS A 14 5.55 6.94 -2.41
C LYS A 14 4.11 6.70 -1.99
N ILE A 15 3.42 5.98 -2.86
CA ILE A 15 2.06 5.49 -2.62
C ILE A 15 2.10 3.97 -2.80
N ILE A 16 1.67 3.25 -1.78
CA ILE A 16 1.61 1.79 -1.79
C ILE A 16 0.23 1.31 -1.34
N PHE A 17 -0.18 0.13 -1.79
CA PHE A 17 -1.41 -0.48 -1.33
C PHE A 17 -1.26 -2.00 -1.16
N ALA A 18 -1.78 -2.52 -0.05
CA ALA A 18 -1.77 -3.95 0.22
C ALA A 18 -2.88 -4.64 -0.57
N TYR A 19 -2.51 -5.60 -1.43
CA TYR A 19 -3.46 -6.31 -2.28
C TYR A 19 -3.23 -7.83 -2.23
N GLU A 20 -4.30 -8.56 -1.89
CA GLU A 20 -4.24 -10.01 -1.66
C GLU A 20 -3.98 -10.83 -2.92
N ASN A 21 -4.40 -10.32 -4.09
CA ASN A 21 -4.18 -10.95 -5.39
C ASN A 21 -2.95 -10.37 -6.11
N SER A 22 -2.10 -9.61 -5.40
CA SER A 22 -0.79 -9.24 -5.92
C SER A 22 0.02 -10.53 -6.13
N GLY A 23 0.61 -10.69 -7.31
CA GLY A 23 1.41 -11.86 -7.69
C GLY A 23 2.75 -11.93 -6.93
N GLU A 24 3.86 -12.16 -7.63
CA GLU A 24 5.20 -11.90 -7.05
C GLU A 24 5.35 -10.39 -6.78
N SER A 25 4.84 -9.93 -5.64
CA SER A 25 4.92 -8.54 -5.25
C SER A 25 6.34 -8.21 -4.81
N LYS A 26 6.79 -7.01 -5.15
CA LYS A 26 8.04 -6.45 -4.63
C LYS A 26 8.00 -6.33 -3.11
N SER A 27 9.12 -6.61 -2.45
CA SER A 27 9.28 -6.31 -1.03
C SER A 27 9.12 -4.80 -0.80
N LEU A 28 8.59 -4.37 0.36
CA LEU A 28 8.55 -2.96 0.75
C LEU A 28 9.92 -2.28 0.64
N SER A 29 11.00 -3.02 0.95
CA SER A 29 12.39 -2.55 0.83
C SER A 29 12.86 -2.27 -0.60
N GLU A 30 12.17 -2.81 -1.61
CA GLU A 30 12.45 -2.53 -3.03
C GLU A 30 11.67 -1.33 -3.56
N ILE A 31 10.65 -0.87 -2.81
CA ILE A 31 9.75 0.20 -3.21
C ILE A 31 10.11 1.50 -2.51
N ILE A 32 10.40 1.41 -1.21
CA ILE A 32 10.71 2.54 -0.34
C ILE A 32 12.21 2.75 -0.29
N GLU A 33 12.62 4.01 -0.40
CA GLU A 33 14.00 4.47 -0.34
C GLU A 33 14.19 5.38 0.88
N LYS A 34 15.40 5.42 1.46
CA LYS A 34 15.67 6.27 2.64
C LYS A 34 15.40 7.76 2.43
N GLY A 35 15.33 8.21 1.18
CA GLY A 35 15.02 9.60 0.81
C GLY A 35 13.53 9.93 0.84
N ASP A 36 12.64 8.93 0.78
CA ASP A 36 11.20 9.15 0.84
C ASP A 36 10.81 9.66 2.23
N LYS A 37 9.96 10.67 2.31
CA LYS A 37 9.53 11.31 3.56
C LYS A 37 8.04 11.14 3.78
N ASP A 38 7.25 11.40 2.74
CA ASP A 38 5.80 11.35 2.80
C ASP A 38 5.31 10.07 2.10
N ILE A 39 5.04 9.03 2.88
CA ILE A 39 4.56 7.74 2.38
C ILE A 39 3.08 7.56 2.70
N LEU A 40 2.28 7.30 1.66
CA LEU A 40 0.90 6.86 1.79
C LEU A 40 0.82 5.35 1.61
N TYR A 41 0.31 4.64 2.61
CA TYR A 41 -0.04 3.23 2.49
C TYR A 41 -1.55 3.01 2.64
N ILE A 42 -2.13 2.27 1.71
CA ILE A 42 -3.57 2.06 1.60
C ILE A 42 -3.87 0.61 1.93
N ILE A 43 -4.78 0.42 2.88
CA ILE A 43 -5.25 -0.89 3.30
C ILE A 43 -6.74 -0.98 2.97
N GLY A 44 -7.11 -2.04 2.26
CA GLY A 44 -8.51 -2.32 1.94
C GLY A 44 -9.35 -2.65 3.17
N PRO A 45 -10.68 -2.51 3.09
CA PRO A 45 -11.60 -3.00 4.11
C PRO A 45 -11.58 -4.54 4.18
N GLU A 46 -12.37 -5.13 5.08
CA GLU A 46 -12.51 -6.59 5.23
C GLU A 46 -12.91 -7.31 3.92
N GLY A 47 -13.63 -6.63 3.03
CA GLY A 47 -14.01 -7.14 1.71
C GLY A 47 -12.94 -7.02 0.62
N GLY A 48 -11.72 -6.60 0.98
CA GLY A 48 -10.63 -6.38 0.04
C GLY A 48 -10.76 -5.09 -0.78
N ILE A 49 -9.86 -4.92 -1.74
CA ILE A 49 -9.86 -3.81 -2.70
C ILE A 49 -10.42 -4.36 -4.02
N THR A 50 -11.40 -3.67 -4.61
CA THR A 50 -11.98 -4.12 -5.89
C THR A 50 -11.01 -3.91 -7.05
N GLN A 51 -11.18 -4.65 -8.15
CA GLN A 51 -10.33 -4.47 -9.33
C GLN A 51 -10.38 -3.02 -9.88
N GLU A 52 -11.55 -2.39 -9.85
CA GLU A 52 -11.72 -0.98 -10.24
C GLU A 52 -10.89 -0.03 -9.36
N GLU A 53 -10.82 -0.30 -8.06
CA GLU A 53 -10.00 0.46 -7.12
C GLU A 53 -8.50 0.18 -7.32
N VAL A 54 -8.12 -1.06 -7.62
CA VAL A 54 -6.74 -1.43 -7.99
C VAL A 54 -6.29 -0.65 -9.23
N ASP A 55 -7.10 -0.63 -10.28
CA ASP A 55 -6.78 0.07 -11.53
C ASP A 55 -6.71 1.58 -11.30
N PHE A 56 -7.62 2.13 -10.50
CA PHE A 56 -7.57 3.53 -10.07
C PHE A 56 -6.26 3.86 -9.34
N LEU A 57 -5.85 3.02 -8.40
CA LEU A 57 -4.62 3.20 -7.63
C LEU A 57 -3.38 3.13 -8.52
N LYS A 58 -3.30 2.15 -9.43
CA LYS A 58 -2.21 2.02 -10.40
C LYS A 58 -2.12 3.23 -11.32
N ASN A 59 -3.25 3.76 -11.79
CA ASN A 59 -3.30 4.98 -12.59
C ASN A 59 -2.81 6.22 -11.82
N ASN A 60 -2.93 6.21 -10.48
CA ASN A 60 -2.38 7.24 -9.59
C ASN A 60 -0.96 6.91 -9.10
N LYS A 61 -0.22 6.05 -9.84
CA LYS A 61 1.17 5.64 -9.55
C LYS A 61 1.36 4.89 -8.22
N ALA A 62 0.28 4.38 -7.63
CA ALA A 62 0.39 3.54 -6.44
C ALA A 62 0.96 2.17 -6.81
N MET A 63 1.85 1.65 -5.95
CA MET A 63 2.48 0.35 -6.13
C MET A 63 1.79 -0.70 -5.24
N GLU A 64 1.43 -1.84 -5.83
CA GLU A 64 0.89 -2.96 -5.06
C GLU A 64 1.99 -3.65 -4.25
N ILE A 65 1.63 -4.09 -3.04
CA ILE A 65 2.48 -4.90 -2.16
C ILE A 65 1.72 -6.12 -1.63
N SER A 66 2.46 -7.19 -1.37
CA SER A 66 2.02 -8.38 -0.63
C SER A 66 2.64 -8.37 0.75
N LEU A 67 1.86 -8.82 1.73
CA LEU A 67 2.29 -8.98 3.13
C LEU A 67 2.60 -10.45 3.46
N GLY A 68 2.91 -11.24 2.43
CA GLY A 68 3.25 -12.65 2.53
C GLY A 68 2.12 -13.58 2.10
N LYS A 69 2.30 -14.88 2.36
CA LYS A 69 1.43 -15.97 1.84
C LYS A 69 0.05 -16.06 2.51
N ARG A 70 -0.18 -15.32 3.59
CA ARG A 70 -1.43 -15.37 4.35
C ARG A 70 -2.18 -14.06 4.16
N ILE A 71 -3.47 -14.16 3.90
CA ILE A 71 -4.38 -13.01 3.91
C ILE A 71 -4.45 -12.50 5.36
N LEU A 72 -3.99 -11.27 5.58
CA LEU A 72 -4.06 -10.60 6.87
C LEU A 72 -5.40 -9.88 7.00
N ARG A 73 -5.92 -9.79 8.22
CA ARG A 73 -7.03 -8.89 8.53
C ARG A 73 -6.60 -7.44 8.32
N ALA A 74 -7.53 -6.55 7.96
CA ALA A 74 -7.24 -5.16 7.62
C ALA A 74 -6.43 -4.43 8.71
N GLU A 75 -6.80 -4.58 9.99
CA GLU A 75 -6.10 -3.94 11.10
C GLU A 75 -4.69 -4.49 11.29
N THR A 76 -4.52 -5.80 11.10
CA THR A 76 -3.21 -6.45 11.18
C THR A 76 -2.31 -6.01 10.03
N ALA A 77 -2.85 -5.92 8.81
CA ALA A 77 -2.13 -5.42 7.65
C ALA A 77 -1.63 -3.97 7.88
N ALA A 78 -2.49 -3.10 8.42
CA ALA A 78 -2.13 -1.72 8.76
C ALA A 78 -0.97 -1.64 9.78
N ILE A 79 -1.03 -2.43 10.85
CA ILE A 79 0.02 -2.47 11.87
C ILE A 79 1.33 -3.03 11.30
N VAL A 80 1.26 -4.11 10.51
CA VAL A 80 2.43 -4.75 9.91
C VAL A 80 3.15 -3.81 8.95
N VAL A 81 2.42 -3.14 8.05
CA VAL A 81 3.01 -2.18 7.10
C VAL A 81 3.68 -1.04 7.86
N CYS A 82 3.00 -0.45 8.85
CA CYS A 82 3.57 0.60 9.67
C CYS A 82 4.85 0.16 10.38
N GLY A 83 4.88 -1.05 10.96
CA GLY A 83 6.06 -1.62 11.60
C GLY A 83 7.23 -1.86 10.65
N ILE A 84 6.97 -2.34 9.43
CA ILE A 84 8.01 -2.53 8.41
C ILE A 84 8.60 -1.19 7.98
N ILE A 85 7.75 -0.19 7.74
CA ILE A 85 8.20 1.18 7.40
C ILE A 85 9.02 1.74 8.55
N ALA A 86 8.53 1.68 9.79
CA ALA A 86 9.26 2.16 10.97
C ALA A 86 10.64 1.50 11.10
N ASN A 87 10.72 0.17 10.92
CA ASN A 87 12.00 -0.55 10.93
C ASN A 87 12.95 -0.07 9.83
N PHE A 88 12.43 0.18 8.62
CA PHE A 88 13.25 0.63 7.49
C PHE A 88 13.94 2.00 7.75
N TYR A 89 13.32 2.88 8.53
CA TYR A 89 13.86 4.20 8.88
C TYR A 89 14.68 4.24 10.17
N MET A 90 14.64 3.18 10.99
CA MET A 90 15.49 3.04 12.18
C MET A 90 16.92 2.62 11.81
#